data_AF-A0A0D9P3D6-F1
#
_entry.id   AF-A0A0D9P3D6-F1
#
_cell.length_a   1.000
_cell.length_b   1.000
_cell.length_c   1.000
_cell.angle_alpha   90.00
_cell.angle_beta   90.00
_cell.angle_gamma   90.00
#
_symmetry.space_group_name_H-M   'P 1'
#
loop_
_entity.id
_entity.type
_entity.pdbx_description
1 polymer ?
#
loop_
_entity_poly.entity_id
_entity_poly.type
_entity_poly.pdbx_seq_one_letter_code
_entity_poly.pdbx_strand_id
1 'polypeptide(L)'
;MPSGYKHGDTPKKAMVRGTIGYLESQGLPVNKSAIFRHFGLSRSQGYAALSGSAPKRSDPEWEETRGRPSKLSDEDQQKLESILWDEAYEDVYLNWAGLAKHAGVEMGCNPRTMHRAMGTLGYRRCLGCGRGWVNKKLRERRVEWARRMLDAFPATETGGWRTVRFGCELHFGFGLDGAMRVMPRPGEKYCPGCDETRRSVDDEAGGPGRWTRDVKRVHAWACVGYNFKSDLVFYDAATSPNSPGVMAMADYRDKVLEKHVKPWLRPSVGGPQSFILEEDAESFAHGALSKANPVQQWKELNELRSHFNCGESPDLSPLDSVWPAGKQWRMKPLKDWDEASLREAARKAWRDVVLDQERVNVWVEFMPERLMAVVDSGGKLVSW
;
A
#
# COMPACT_ATOMS: atom_id res chain seq x y z
N MET A 1 -26.75 -20.85 14.70
CA MET A 1 -25.82 -21.06 13.56
C MET A 1 -26.53 -20.72 12.26
N PRO A 2 -26.43 -19.49 11.73
CA PRO A 2 -26.99 -19.19 10.41
C PRO A 2 -25.99 -19.62 9.33
N SER A 3 -26.51 -20.40 8.39
CA SER A 3 -25.81 -21.04 7.28
C SER A 3 -24.98 -20.08 6.43
N GLY A 4 -23.77 -20.51 6.11
CA GLY A 4 -22.80 -19.77 5.32
C GLY A 4 -23.31 -19.26 3.98
N TYR A 5 -22.90 -18.04 3.66
CA TYR A 5 -22.90 -17.50 2.31
C TYR A 5 -22.08 -18.43 1.40
N LYS A 6 -22.75 -19.20 0.55
CA LYS A 6 -22.11 -20.02 -0.48
C LYS A 6 -21.73 -19.13 -1.66
N HIS A 7 -20.45 -18.80 -1.81
CA HIS A 7 -19.86 -18.24 -3.03
C HIS A 7 -19.84 -19.25 -4.23
N GLY A 8 -20.89 -20.07 -4.38
CA GLY A 8 -20.96 -21.17 -5.37
C GLY A 8 -21.73 -20.85 -6.66
N ASP A 9 -22.16 -19.60 -6.85
CA ASP A 9 -23.07 -19.22 -7.94
C ASP A 9 -22.36 -18.94 -9.28
N THR A 10 -21.08 -18.61 -9.26
CA THR A 10 -20.33 -18.17 -10.45
C THR A 10 -20.09 -19.27 -11.49
N PRO A 11 -19.69 -20.51 -11.12
CA PRO A 11 -19.49 -21.60 -12.09
C PRO A 11 -20.80 -22.02 -12.77
N LYS A 12 -21.91 -22.07 -12.01
CA LYS A 12 -23.24 -22.43 -12.55
C LYS A 12 -23.75 -21.41 -13.56
N LYS A 13 -23.55 -20.11 -13.30
CA LYS A 13 -23.92 -19.03 -14.23
C LYS A 13 -23.12 -19.10 -15.53
N ALA A 14 -21.83 -19.44 -15.47
CA ALA A 14 -21.01 -19.66 -16.65
C ALA A 14 -21.46 -20.87 -17.46
N MET A 15 -21.81 -21.98 -16.81
CA MET A 15 -22.35 -23.19 -17.48
C MET A 15 -23.68 -22.92 -18.19
N VAL A 16 -24.59 -22.14 -17.58
CA VAL A 16 -25.84 -21.71 -18.22
C VAL A 16 -25.56 -20.90 -19.49
N ARG A 17 -24.65 -19.92 -19.42
CA ARG A 17 -24.27 -19.10 -20.58
C ARG A 17 -23.63 -19.95 -21.69
N GLY A 18 -22.69 -20.83 -21.33
CA GLY A 18 -22.03 -21.72 -22.28
C GLY A 18 -22.97 -22.69 -22.96
N THR A 19 -23.91 -23.28 -22.21
CA THR A 19 -24.91 -24.22 -22.75
C THR A 19 -25.88 -23.52 -23.69
N ILE A 20 -26.36 -22.33 -23.33
CA ILE A 20 -27.24 -21.53 -24.19
C ILE A 20 -26.48 -21.11 -25.46
N GLY A 21 -25.27 -20.57 -25.33
CA GLY A 21 -24.45 -20.17 -26.48
C GLY A 21 -24.11 -21.33 -27.42
N TYR A 22 -23.82 -22.52 -26.88
CA TYR A 22 -23.60 -23.72 -27.68
C TYR A 22 -24.86 -24.11 -28.46
N LEU A 23 -26.01 -24.23 -27.81
CA LEU A 23 -27.27 -24.62 -28.46
C LEU A 23 -27.68 -23.61 -29.54
N GLU A 24 -27.54 -22.31 -29.26
CA GLU A 24 -27.76 -21.25 -30.26
C GLU A 24 -26.79 -21.37 -31.45
N SER A 25 -25.50 -21.64 -31.20
CA SER A 25 -24.49 -21.82 -32.27
C SER A 25 -24.76 -23.02 -33.17
N GLN A 26 -25.41 -24.06 -32.63
CA GLN A 26 -25.77 -25.29 -33.36
C GLN A 26 -27.17 -25.21 -33.99
N GLY A 27 -27.87 -24.07 -33.90
CA GLY A 27 -29.24 -23.90 -34.41
C GLY A 27 -30.27 -24.77 -33.69
N LEU A 28 -29.96 -25.24 -32.47
CA LEU A 28 -30.84 -26.11 -31.70
C LEU A 28 -31.85 -25.30 -30.88
N PRO A 29 -33.08 -25.81 -30.67
CA PRO A 29 -34.10 -25.11 -29.91
C PRO A 29 -33.68 -24.93 -28.44
N VAL A 30 -33.73 -23.69 -27.94
CA VAL A 30 -33.29 -23.32 -26.59
C VAL A 30 -34.48 -23.21 -25.65
N ASN A 31 -34.59 -24.14 -24.69
CA ASN A 31 -35.51 -24.01 -23.56
C ASN A 31 -34.78 -23.52 -22.31
N LYS A 32 -34.73 -22.19 -22.13
CA LYS A 32 -34.02 -21.53 -21.02
C LYS A 32 -34.47 -22.03 -19.64
N SER A 33 -35.77 -22.28 -19.45
CA SER A 33 -36.31 -22.78 -18.17
C SER A 33 -35.84 -24.19 -17.84
N ALA A 34 -35.71 -25.06 -18.84
CA ALA A 34 -35.18 -26.42 -18.67
C ALA A 34 -33.68 -26.39 -18.34
N ILE A 35 -32.93 -25.52 -19.02
CA ILE A 35 -31.49 -25.32 -18.78
C ILE A 35 -31.25 -24.80 -17.36
N PHE A 36 -32.03 -23.83 -16.88
CA PHE A 36 -31.89 -23.33 -15.51
C PHE A 36 -32.14 -24.45 -14.48
N ARG A 37 -33.18 -25.26 -14.71
CA ARG A 37 -33.52 -26.40 -13.84
C ARG A 37 -32.41 -27.46 -13.85
N HIS A 38 -31.82 -27.74 -15.02
CA HIS A 38 -30.71 -28.68 -15.17
C HIS A 38 -29.51 -28.30 -14.30
N PHE A 39 -29.18 -27.00 -14.23
CA PHE A 39 -28.09 -26.49 -13.38
C PHE A 39 -28.52 -26.13 -11.95
N GLY A 40 -29.77 -26.44 -11.56
CA GLY A 40 -30.29 -26.19 -10.22
C GLY A 40 -30.44 -24.71 -9.87
N LEU A 41 -30.76 -23.87 -10.86
CA LEU A 41 -31.03 -22.45 -10.67
C LEU A 41 -32.55 -22.17 -10.71
N SER A 42 -33.00 -21.26 -9.85
CA SER A 42 -34.36 -20.71 -9.97
C SER A 42 -34.50 -19.90 -11.26
N ARG A 43 -35.75 -19.65 -11.69
CA ARG A 43 -36.02 -18.83 -12.87
C ARG A 43 -35.38 -17.43 -12.75
N SER A 44 -35.47 -16.80 -11.58
CA SER A 44 -34.84 -15.49 -11.33
C SER A 44 -33.31 -15.55 -11.38
N GLN A 45 -32.70 -16.59 -10.79
CA GLN A 45 -31.25 -16.79 -10.85
C GLN A 45 -30.75 -17.06 -12.27
N GLY A 46 -31.51 -17.82 -13.06
CA GLY A 46 -31.21 -18.12 -14.46
C GLY A 46 -31.25 -16.88 -15.35
N TYR A 47 -32.27 -16.03 -15.22
CA TYR A 47 -32.32 -14.76 -15.94
C TYR A 47 -31.27 -13.75 -15.46
N ALA A 48 -30.96 -13.72 -14.16
CA ALA A 48 -29.83 -12.93 -13.64
C ALA A 48 -28.46 -13.44 -14.12
N ALA A 49 -28.35 -14.74 -14.46
CA ALA A 49 -27.17 -15.28 -15.12
C ALA A 49 -27.06 -14.75 -16.56
N LEU A 50 -28.17 -14.57 -17.26
CA LEU A 50 -28.21 -14.11 -18.65
C LEU A 50 -28.07 -12.59 -18.81
N SER A 51 -28.46 -11.80 -17.81
CA SER A 51 -28.19 -10.35 -17.80
C SER A 51 -26.69 -10.14 -17.67
N GLY A 52 -26.02 -9.99 -18.82
CA GLY A 52 -24.57 -9.86 -18.95
C GLY A 52 -23.99 -8.53 -18.49
N SER A 53 -24.66 -7.77 -17.61
CA SER A 53 -23.96 -6.68 -16.97
C SER A 53 -22.86 -7.28 -16.11
N ALA A 54 -21.62 -6.87 -16.38
CA ALA A 54 -20.56 -6.97 -15.41
C ALA A 54 -21.15 -6.52 -14.06
N PRO A 55 -20.89 -7.25 -12.95
CA PRO A 55 -21.47 -6.88 -11.66
C PRO A 55 -21.24 -5.38 -11.47
N LYS A 56 -22.24 -4.58 -11.12
CA LYS A 56 -22.05 -3.12 -10.99
C LYS A 56 -20.78 -2.76 -10.18
N ARG A 57 -20.39 -3.63 -9.24
CA ARG A 57 -19.12 -3.61 -8.52
C ARG A 57 -17.82 -3.51 -9.35
N SER A 58 -17.83 -3.91 -10.62
CA SER A 58 -16.70 -3.80 -11.53
C SER A 58 -16.79 -2.59 -12.45
N ASP A 59 -17.86 -1.80 -12.36
CA ASP A 59 -18.00 -0.53 -13.04
C ASP A 59 -17.15 0.54 -12.33
N PRO A 60 -16.18 1.15 -13.05
CA PRO A 60 -15.82 2.55 -13.01
C PRO A 60 -16.38 3.38 -11.88
N GLU A 61 -17.67 3.57 -12.10
CA GLU A 61 -18.45 4.64 -11.54
C GLU A 61 -19.21 4.20 -10.29
N TRP A 62 -19.34 2.89 -10.07
CA TRP A 62 -20.20 2.34 -9.02
C TRP A 62 -19.64 2.55 -7.61
N GLU A 63 -20.53 2.97 -6.71
CA GLU A 63 -20.24 3.16 -5.29
C GLU A 63 -20.93 2.08 -4.44
N GLU A 64 -20.19 1.48 -3.51
CA GLU A 64 -20.74 0.51 -2.56
C GLU A 64 -21.56 1.25 -1.50
N THR A 65 -22.88 1.20 -1.64
CA THR A 65 -23.82 1.81 -0.70
C THR A 65 -24.22 0.86 0.43
N ARG A 66 -23.75 -0.40 0.42
CA ARG A 66 -24.06 -1.38 1.47
C ARG A 66 -23.03 -1.29 2.59
N GLY A 67 -23.52 -1.08 3.80
CA GLY A 67 -22.69 -1.09 4.99
C GLY A 67 -23.44 -0.54 6.19
N ARG A 68 -22.95 -0.86 7.39
CA ARG A 68 -23.39 -0.15 8.58
C ARG A 68 -22.75 1.24 8.54
N PRO A 69 -23.51 2.33 8.69
CA PRO A 69 -22.93 3.67 8.79
C PRO A 69 -21.84 3.72 9.87
N SER A 70 -20.77 4.46 9.58
CA SER A 70 -19.72 4.71 10.56
C SER A 70 -20.32 5.40 11.78
N LYS A 71 -19.83 5.03 12.98
CA LYS A 71 -20.24 5.69 14.23
C LYS A 71 -19.51 7.02 14.46
N LEU A 72 -18.44 7.24 13.71
CA LEU A 72 -17.68 8.47 13.70
C LEU A 72 -17.83 9.04 12.29
N SER A 73 -18.33 10.26 12.16
CA SER A 73 -18.43 10.89 10.86
C SER A 73 -17.04 11.22 10.31
N ASP A 74 -16.92 11.35 9.00
CA ASP A 74 -15.65 11.76 8.38
C ASP A 74 -15.22 13.15 8.86
N GLU A 75 -16.17 14.03 9.14
CA GLU A 75 -15.94 15.36 9.70
C GLU A 75 -15.36 15.28 11.12
N ASP A 76 -15.95 14.45 11.99
CA ASP A 76 -15.42 14.24 13.34
C ASP A 76 -14.03 13.62 13.30
N GLN A 77 -13.79 12.68 12.40
CA GLN A 77 -12.47 12.08 12.21
C GLN A 77 -11.44 13.13 11.78
N GLN A 78 -11.80 14.06 10.88
CA GLN A 78 -10.93 15.17 10.48
C GLN A 78 -10.62 16.12 11.64
N LYS A 79 -11.62 16.47 12.47
CA LYS A 79 -11.41 17.27 13.69
C LYS A 79 -10.50 16.57 14.70
N LEU A 80 -10.64 15.26 14.87
CA LEU A 80 -9.75 14.49 15.75
C LEU A 80 -8.33 14.42 15.19
N GLU A 81 -8.18 14.25 13.86
CA GLU A 81 -6.87 14.28 13.20
C GLU A 81 -6.21 15.66 13.23
N SER A 82 -6.97 16.76 13.19
CA SER A 82 -6.41 18.13 13.20
C SER A 82 -5.56 18.40 14.44
N ILE A 83 -5.93 17.80 15.58
CA ILE A 83 -5.15 17.88 16.82
C ILE A 83 -3.75 17.28 16.66
N LEU A 84 -3.59 16.24 15.85
CA LEU A 84 -2.27 15.62 15.57
C LEU A 84 -1.36 16.52 14.74
N TRP A 85 -1.94 17.53 14.09
CA TRP A 85 -1.23 18.55 13.32
C TRP A 85 -1.07 19.85 14.09
N ASP A 86 -1.25 19.87 15.40
CA ASP A 86 -1.06 21.06 16.22
C ASP A 86 0.14 20.85 17.15
N GLU A 87 1.10 21.78 17.10
CA GLU A 87 2.35 21.71 17.87
C GLU A 87 2.07 21.79 19.37
N ALA A 88 0.96 22.44 19.76
CA ALA A 88 0.53 22.50 21.15
C ALA A 88 0.24 21.12 21.75
N TYR A 89 0.02 20.10 20.91
CA TYR A 89 -0.28 18.73 21.32
C TYR A 89 0.83 17.73 21.00
N GLU A 90 2.00 18.18 20.53
CA GLU A 90 3.08 17.28 20.12
C GLU A 90 3.57 16.37 21.26
N ASP A 91 3.73 16.94 22.46
CA ASP A 91 4.20 16.23 23.66
C ASP A 91 3.07 16.00 24.70
N VAL A 92 1.81 16.22 24.31
CA VAL A 92 0.65 16.08 25.21
C VAL A 92 0.05 14.68 25.10
N TYR A 93 -0.06 13.98 26.23
CA TYR A 93 -0.76 12.70 26.29
C TYR A 93 -2.27 12.93 26.41
N LEU A 94 -3.00 12.70 25.32
CA LEU A 94 -4.46 12.70 25.31
C LEU A 94 -5.00 11.27 25.29
N ASN A 95 -5.84 10.94 26.28
CA ASN A 95 -6.71 9.77 26.14
C ASN A 95 -7.84 10.07 25.13
N TRP A 96 -8.62 9.06 24.74
CA TRP A 96 -9.69 9.24 23.74
C TRP A 96 -10.72 10.31 24.09
N ALA A 97 -11.06 10.44 25.38
CA ALA A 97 -12.00 11.47 25.84
C ALA A 97 -11.39 12.87 25.76
N GLY A 98 -10.10 13.00 26.12
CA GLY A 98 -9.33 14.24 25.98
C GLY A 98 -9.22 14.65 24.51
N LEU A 99 -8.83 13.73 23.63
CA LEU A 99 -8.73 14.00 22.19
C LEU A 99 -10.05 14.55 21.63
N ALA A 100 -11.16 13.91 21.94
CA ALA A 100 -12.47 14.37 21.47
C ALA A 100 -12.88 15.71 22.07
N LYS A 101 -12.63 15.94 23.35
CA LYS A 101 -12.87 17.24 24.00
C LYS A 101 -12.08 18.36 23.30
N HIS A 102 -10.79 18.14 23.05
CA HIS A 102 -9.94 19.13 22.39
C HIS A 102 -10.30 19.34 20.92
N ALA A 103 -10.76 18.29 20.23
CA ALA A 103 -11.27 18.36 18.86
C ALA A 103 -12.69 18.96 18.74
N GLY A 104 -13.37 19.24 19.87
CA GLY A 104 -14.77 19.68 19.86
C GLY A 104 -15.74 18.62 19.33
N VAL A 105 -15.42 17.34 19.50
CA VAL A 105 -16.23 16.19 19.04
C VAL A 105 -16.98 15.58 20.22
N GLU A 106 -18.29 15.40 20.07
CA GLU A 106 -19.10 14.71 21.08
C GLU A 106 -18.81 13.21 21.07
N MET A 107 -18.45 12.66 22.23
CA MET A 107 -18.10 11.24 22.38
C MET A 107 -19.33 10.34 22.46
N GLY A 108 -20.01 10.14 21.32
CA GLY A 108 -21.13 9.21 21.19
C GLY A 108 -20.71 7.74 20.96
N CYS A 109 -19.42 7.46 20.71
CA CYS A 109 -18.93 6.14 20.35
C CYS A 109 -18.00 5.52 21.42
N ASN A 110 -17.96 4.18 21.48
CA ASN A 110 -17.17 3.49 22.51
C ASN A 110 -15.65 3.65 22.25
N PRO A 111 -14.80 3.54 23.28
CA PRO A 111 -13.34 3.66 23.13
C PRO A 111 -12.72 2.71 22.10
N ARG A 112 -13.32 1.53 21.89
CA ARG A 112 -12.87 0.58 20.86
C ARG A 112 -13.12 1.10 19.44
N THR A 113 -14.17 1.88 19.23
CA THR A 113 -14.48 2.52 17.95
C THR A 113 -13.48 3.65 17.69
N MET A 114 -13.21 4.47 18.70
CA MET A 114 -12.13 5.48 18.63
C MET A 114 -10.78 4.85 18.35
N HIS A 115 -10.40 3.77 19.03
CA HIS A 115 -9.16 3.07 18.75
C HIS A 115 -9.11 2.50 17.31
N ARG A 116 -10.24 2.04 16.76
CA ARG A 116 -10.26 1.56 15.37
C ARG A 116 -10.13 2.70 14.36
N ALA A 117 -10.67 3.87 14.67
CA ALA A 117 -10.62 5.04 13.80
C ALA A 117 -9.29 5.82 13.91
N MET A 118 -8.75 5.93 15.13
CA MET A 118 -7.64 6.82 15.50
C MET A 118 -6.45 6.11 16.15
N GLY A 119 -6.59 4.84 16.55
CA GLY A 119 -5.56 4.07 17.27
C GLY A 119 -4.50 3.41 16.39
N THR A 120 -4.60 3.55 15.07
CA THR A 120 -3.62 3.04 14.09
C THR A 120 -2.62 4.12 13.65
N LEU A 121 -2.50 5.21 14.41
CA LEU A 121 -1.81 6.41 13.98
C LEU A 121 -0.51 6.57 14.78
N GLY A 122 0.48 5.72 14.48
CA GLY A 122 1.84 5.85 15.03
C GLY A 122 2.44 7.23 14.73
N TYR A 123 2.17 7.74 13.53
CA TYR A 123 2.70 8.99 13.00
C TYR A 123 1.74 9.69 12.03
N ARG A 124 2.05 10.95 11.72
CA ARG A 124 1.52 11.73 10.61
C ARG A 124 2.66 12.35 9.82
N ARG A 125 2.56 12.37 8.50
CA ARG A 125 3.48 13.11 7.60
C ARG A 125 2.69 13.81 6.52
N CYS A 126 2.90 15.11 6.38
CA CYS A 126 2.26 15.92 5.35
C CYS A 126 2.89 15.65 3.99
N LEU A 127 2.09 15.27 2.99
CA LEU A 127 2.53 15.07 1.60
C LEU A 127 2.88 16.37 0.86
N GLY A 128 2.40 17.51 1.37
CA GLY A 128 2.65 18.83 0.79
C GLY A 128 3.88 19.51 1.39
N CYS A 129 3.85 19.78 2.71
CA CYS A 129 4.90 20.54 3.39
C CYS A 129 5.90 19.68 4.19
N GLY A 130 5.77 18.35 4.21
CA GLY A 130 6.67 17.47 4.97
C GLY A 130 6.48 17.47 6.49
N ARG A 131 5.65 18.37 7.04
CA ARG A 131 5.35 18.44 8.48
C ARG A 131 4.99 17.08 9.05
N GLY A 132 5.54 16.75 10.21
CA GLY A 132 5.39 15.45 10.83
C GLY A 132 4.87 15.52 12.26
N TRP A 133 4.23 14.44 12.71
CA TRP A 133 3.95 14.18 14.12
C TRP A 133 4.19 12.70 14.39
N VAL A 134 4.72 12.37 15.56
CA VAL A 134 5.00 10.99 15.97
C VAL A 134 4.58 10.84 17.41
N ASN A 135 3.78 9.83 17.72
CA ASN A 135 3.39 9.61 19.10
C ASN A 135 4.59 9.19 19.97
N LYS A 136 4.52 9.44 21.27
CA LYS A 136 5.62 9.19 22.21
C LYS A 136 6.16 7.75 22.16
N LYS A 137 5.28 6.75 22.10
CA LYS A 137 5.67 5.34 22.06
C LYS A 137 6.46 5.00 20.80
N LEU A 138 6.05 5.54 19.64
CA LEU A 138 6.77 5.37 18.39
C LEU A 138 8.08 6.14 18.40
N ARG A 139 8.13 7.33 18.98
CA ARG A 139 9.38 8.09 19.17
C ARG A 139 10.43 7.28 19.94
N GLU A 140 10.04 6.69 21.07
CA GLU A 140 10.92 5.82 21.88
C GLU A 140 11.44 4.62 21.07
N ARG A 141 10.54 3.92 20.36
CA ARG A 141 10.90 2.80 19.48
C ARG A 141 11.88 3.21 18.37
N ARG A 142 11.66 4.39 17.77
CA ARG A 142 12.53 4.95 16.72
C ARG A 142 13.92 5.26 17.24
N VAL A 143 14.04 5.88 18.42
CA VAL A 143 15.36 6.16 19.05
C VAL A 143 16.10 4.86 19.36
N GLU A 144 15.42 3.88 19.93
CA GLU A 144 16.04 2.58 20.24
C GLU A 144 16.53 1.88 18.97
N TRP A 145 15.69 1.84 17.93
CA TRP A 145 16.06 1.24 16.64
C TRP A 145 17.21 1.99 15.98
N ALA A 146 17.18 3.33 15.97
CA ALA A 146 18.22 4.15 15.36
C ALA A 146 19.59 3.92 16.02
N ARG A 147 19.66 3.89 17.37
CA ARG A 147 20.89 3.57 18.10
C ARG A 147 21.43 2.20 17.72
N ARG A 148 20.55 1.18 17.71
CA ARG A 148 20.94 -0.19 17.35
C ARG A 148 21.48 -0.27 15.92
N MET A 149 20.88 0.46 14.98
CA MET A 149 21.31 0.45 13.58
C MET A 149 22.60 1.25 13.35
N LEU A 150 22.83 2.33 14.11
CA LEU A 150 24.12 3.03 14.13
C LEU A 150 25.26 2.11 14.60
N ASP A 151 25.00 1.29 15.63
CA ASP A 151 25.97 0.29 16.12
C ASP A 151 26.19 -0.84 15.10
N ALA A 152 25.13 -1.32 14.46
CA ALA A 152 25.19 -2.43 13.49
C ALA A 152 25.81 -2.03 12.15
N PHE A 153 25.64 -0.76 11.74
CA PHE A 153 26.09 -0.23 10.45
C PHE A 153 26.89 1.07 10.65
N PRO A 154 28.10 0.98 11.24
CA PRO A 154 28.89 2.16 11.54
C PRO A 154 29.32 2.90 10.26
N ALA A 155 29.39 4.23 10.37
CA ALA A 155 29.95 5.12 9.35
C ALA A 155 31.47 4.88 9.25
N THR A 156 31.83 3.86 8.47
CA THR A 156 33.22 3.51 8.13
C THR A 156 33.54 3.97 6.71
N GLU A 157 34.82 4.04 6.34
CA GLU A 157 35.25 4.43 4.99
C GLU A 157 34.62 3.56 3.88
N THR A 158 34.26 2.31 4.19
CA THR A 158 33.61 1.39 3.26
C THR A 158 32.08 1.53 3.21
N GLY A 159 31.49 2.37 4.07
CA GLY A 159 30.07 2.73 4.10
C GLY A 159 29.16 1.54 4.39
N GLY A 160 28.97 1.16 5.66
CA GLY A 160 28.18 -0.03 6.05
C GLY A 160 26.79 -0.11 5.40
N TRP A 161 26.12 1.03 5.26
CA TRP A 161 24.82 1.17 4.60
C TRP A 161 24.82 0.90 3.09
N ARG A 162 25.96 1.00 2.41
CA ARG A 162 26.07 0.67 0.98
C ARG A 162 25.74 -0.80 0.69
N THR A 163 25.86 -1.66 1.68
CA THR A 163 25.49 -3.09 1.57
C THR A 163 24.01 -3.35 1.81
N VAL A 164 23.26 -2.36 2.29
CA VAL A 164 21.84 -2.50 2.60
C VAL A 164 21.01 -2.29 1.33
N ARG A 165 20.05 -3.19 1.14
CA ARG A 165 19.03 -3.08 0.09
C ARG A 165 17.66 -2.99 0.74
N PHE A 166 16.98 -1.89 0.51
CA PHE A 166 15.66 -1.56 1.04
C PHE A 166 14.62 -2.25 0.17
N GLY A 167 13.84 -3.17 0.72
CA GLY A 167 12.75 -3.85 0.04
C GLY A 167 11.39 -3.43 0.59
N CYS A 168 10.42 -3.15 -0.29
CA CYS A 168 9.04 -2.91 0.14
C CYS A 168 8.01 -3.22 -0.94
N GLU A 169 6.77 -3.39 -0.51
CA GLU A 169 5.60 -3.40 -1.36
C GLU A 169 5.21 -1.98 -1.77
N LEU A 170 5.13 -1.76 -3.08
CA LEU A 170 4.62 -0.56 -3.73
C LEU A 170 3.22 -0.83 -4.28
N HIS A 171 2.36 0.16 -4.14
CA HIS A 171 1.00 0.08 -4.66
C HIS A 171 0.70 1.27 -5.55
N PHE A 172 0.37 0.99 -6.81
CA PHE A 172 0.06 1.99 -7.81
C PHE A 172 -1.44 2.07 -8.00
N GLY A 173 -2.01 3.26 -7.76
CA GLY A 173 -3.41 3.57 -8.02
C GLY A 173 -3.57 4.34 -9.33
N PHE A 174 -4.67 4.08 -10.04
CA PHE A 174 -5.02 4.74 -11.30
C PHE A 174 -6.40 5.40 -11.18
N GLY A 175 -6.50 6.69 -11.45
CA GLY A 175 -7.72 7.50 -11.38
C GLY A 175 -8.44 7.58 -12.72
N LEU A 176 -9.74 7.91 -12.74
CA LEU A 176 -10.58 8.00 -13.96
C LEU A 176 -9.99 8.94 -15.04
N ASP A 177 -9.26 9.96 -14.60
CA ASP A 177 -8.51 10.92 -15.41
C ASP A 177 -7.26 10.32 -16.09
N GLY A 178 -6.95 9.05 -15.81
CA GLY A 178 -5.76 8.36 -16.27
C GLY A 178 -4.49 8.78 -15.52
N ALA A 179 -4.60 9.58 -14.46
CA ALA A 179 -3.48 9.90 -13.61
C ALA A 179 -3.07 8.65 -12.79
N MET A 180 -1.82 8.64 -12.32
CA MET A 180 -1.27 7.57 -11.50
C MET A 180 -0.64 8.13 -10.24
N ARG A 181 -0.70 7.35 -9.16
CA ARG A 181 -0.01 7.63 -7.89
C ARG A 181 0.54 6.37 -7.23
N VAL A 182 1.56 6.53 -6.41
CA VAL A 182 1.95 5.52 -5.43
C VAL A 182 1.12 5.83 -4.20
N MET A 183 0.39 4.83 -3.72
CA MET A 183 -0.50 5.01 -2.60
C MET A 183 0.30 5.48 -1.37
N PRO A 184 -0.08 6.61 -0.75
CA PRO A 184 0.51 7.03 0.50
C PRO A 184 0.32 5.95 1.57
N ARG A 185 1.29 5.83 2.48
CA ARG A 185 1.14 4.97 3.66
C ARG A 185 0.01 5.50 4.57
N PRO A 186 -0.60 4.68 5.44
CA PRO A 186 -1.72 5.10 6.29
C PRO A 186 -1.50 6.37 7.14
N GLY A 187 -0.26 6.75 7.45
CA GLY A 187 0.08 7.99 8.16
C GLY A 187 0.40 9.20 7.26
N GLU A 188 0.47 9.02 5.94
CA GLU A 188 0.81 10.09 5.00
C GLU A 188 -0.45 10.72 4.40
N LYS A 189 -0.67 12.01 4.68
CA LYS A 189 -1.86 12.78 4.26
C LYS A 189 -1.48 14.23 4.01
N TYR A 190 -2.40 15.09 3.55
CA TYR A 190 -2.19 16.53 3.61
C TYR A 190 -2.61 17.04 5.00
N CYS A 191 -1.83 17.95 5.59
CA CYS A 191 -2.27 18.70 6.76
C CYS A 191 -3.36 19.70 6.38
N PRO A 192 -4.15 20.24 7.33
CA PRO A 192 -5.28 21.13 7.02
C PRO A 192 -4.91 22.29 6.09
N GLY A 193 -3.82 23.02 6.38
CA GLY A 193 -3.39 24.15 5.54
C GLY A 193 -2.96 23.76 4.12
N CYS A 194 -2.29 22.61 3.95
CA CYS A 194 -1.94 22.12 2.61
C CYS A 194 -3.16 21.58 1.86
N ASP A 195 -4.13 20.98 2.56
CA ASP A 195 -5.36 20.47 1.95
C ASP A 195 -6.24 21.62 1.44
N GLU A 196 -6.39 22.69 2.23
CA GLU A 196 -7.10 23.91 1.83
C GLU A 196 -6.46 24.56 0.59
N THR A 197 -5.13 24.73 0.61
CA THR A 197 -4.37 25.27 -0.53
C THR A 197 -4.52 24.40 -1.77
N ARG A 198 -4.57 23.08 -1.60
CA ARG A 198 -4.76 22.16 -2.73
C ARG A 198 -6.17 22.29 -3.30
N ARG A 199 -7.20 22.38 -2.44
CA ARG A 199 -8.60 22.53 -2.88
C ARG A 199 -8.78 23.81 -3.70
N SER A 200 -8.24 24.94 -3.25
CA SER A 200 -8.34 26.19 -4.00
C SER A 200 -7.69 26.12 -5.38
N VAL A 201 -6.52 25.48 -5.49
CA VAL A 201 -5.83 25.29 -6.78
C VAL A 201 -6.57 24.32 -7.70
N ASP A 202 -7.09 23.22 -7.17
CA ASP A 202 -7.85 22.22 -7.96
C ASP A 202 -9.17 22.84 -8.48
N ASP A 203 -9.83 23.70 -7.70
CA ASP A 203 -11.08 24.39 -8.07
C ASP A 203 -10.87 25.51 -9.12
N GLU A 204 -9.76 26.26 -9.06
CA GLU A 204 -9.45 27.34 -10.00
C GLU A 204 -8.90 26.86 -11.35
N ALA A 205 -8.14 25.76 -11.37
CA ALA A 205 -7.41 25.35 -12.56
C ALA A 205 -8.24 24.57 -13.60
N GLY A 206 -9.51 24.27 -13.31
CA GLY A 206 -10.30 23.31 -14.11
C GLY A 206 -9.54 21.98 -14.33
N GLY A 207 -8.62 21.67 -13.40
CA GLY A 207 -7.64 20.61 -13.53
C GLY A 207 -8.30 19.23 -13.43
N PRO A 208 -7.55 18.14 -13.64
CA PRO A 208 -8.06 16.81 -13.33
C PRO A 208 -8.51 16.86 -11.87
N GLY A 209 -9.82 16.87 -11.65
CA GLY A 209 -10.41 17.16 -10.35
C GLY A 209 -9.80 16.26 -9.28
N ARG A 210 -9.84 16.72 -8.02
CA ARG A 210 -9.50 15.96 -6.81
C ARG A 210 -9.44 14.46 -7.07
N TRP A 211 -8.30 13.80 -6.84
CA TRP A 211 -8.22 12.34 -6.97
C TRP A 211 -9.29 11.70 -6.08
N THR A 212 -10.43 11.35 -6.67
CA THR A 212 -11.62 10.97 -5.90
C THR A 212 -11.52 9.52 -5.48
N ARG A 213 -10.96 8.67 -6.35
CA ARG A 213 -10.72 7.24 -6.07
C ARG A 213 -9.72 6.61 -7.03
N ASP A 214 -9.14 5.49 -6.57
CA ASP A 214 -8.43 4.56 -7.45
C ASP A 214 -9.45 3.63 -8.11
N VAL A 215 -9.49 3.62 -9.43
CA VAL A 215 -10.33 2.75 -10.27
C VAL A 215 -9.66 1.40 -10.51
N LYS A 216 -8.33 1.41 -10.62
CA LYS A 216 -7.51 0.21 -10.74
C LYS A 216 -6.31 0.33 -9.82
N ARG A 217 -5.84 -0.82 -9.37
CA ARG A 217 -4.62 -0.95 -8.58
C ARG A 217 -3.72 -2.03 -9.13
N VAL A 218 -2.43 -1.76 -9.06
CA VAL A 218 -1.36 -2.71 -9.36
C VAL A 218 -0.43 -2.74 -8.16
N HIS A 219 -0.10 -3.94 -7.71
CA HIS A 219 0.74 -4.14 -6.53
C HIS A 219 2.03 -4.86 -6.93
N ALA A 220 3.16 -4.29 -6.51
CA ALA A 220 4.49 -4.78 -6.84
C ALA A 220 5.37 -4.75 -5.62
N TRP A 221 6.34 -5.64 -5.56
CA TRP A 221 7.48 -5.51 -4.66
C TRP A 221 8.66 -4.92 -5.44
N ALA A 222 9.45 -4.09 -4.79
CA ALA A 222 10.64 -3.47 -5.36
C ALA A 222 11.74 -3.33 -4.33
N CYS A 223 12.97 -3.15 -4.81
CA CYS A 223 14.14 -3.03 -3.97
C CYS A 223 15.15 -2.05 -4.54
N VAL A 224 15.76 -1.23 -3.68
CA VAL A 224 16.83 -0.29 -4.03
C VAL A 224 17.94 -0.33 -2.99
N GLY A 225 19.13 0.06 -3.38
CA GLY A 225 20.29 0.23 -2.51
C GLY A 225 21.37 1.03 -3.23
N TYR A 226 22.54 1.12 -2.62
CA TYR A 226 23.67 1.80 -3.26
C TYR A 226 24.05 1.10 -4.57
N ASN A 227 24.05 1.85 -5.67
CA ASN A 227 24.24 1.35 -7.04
C ASN A 227 23.37 0.13 -7.40
N PHE A 228 22.20 0.01 -6.77
CA PHE A 228 21.30 -1.12 -6.99
C PHE A 228 19.86 -0.67 -7.08
N LYS A 229 19.16 -1.18 -8.10
CA LYS A 229 17.73 -1.01 -8.31
C LYS A 229 17.18 -2.28 -8.96
N SER A 230 16.18 -2.89 -8.34
CA SER A 230 15.51 -4.05 -8.91
C SER A 230 14.48 -3.64 -9.97
N ASP A 231 14.02 -4.61 -10.76
CA ASP A 231 12.74 -4.48 -11.45
C ASP A 231 11.56 -4.51 -10.46
N LEU A 232 10.39 -4.06 -10.92
CA LEU A 232 9.12 -4.30 -10.22
C LEU A 232 8.70 -5.77 -10.34
N VAL A 233 8.43 -6.40 -9.20
CA VAL A 233 7.92 -7.76 -9.08
C VAL A 233 6.42 -7.71 -8.77
N PHE A 234 5.59 -7.88 -9.80
CA PHE A 234 4.13 -7.94 -9.61
C PHE A 234 3.71 -9.31 -9.06
N TYR A 235 3.01 -9.31 -7.92
CA TYR A 235 2.64 -10.54 -7.20
C TYR A 235 1.14 -10.84 -7.22
N ASP A 236 0.31 -9.84 -7.52
CA ASP A 236 -1.13 -9.98 -7.69
C ASP A 236 -1.47 -10.47 -9.09
N ALA A 237 -2.38 -11.43 -9.19
CA ALA A 237 -2.80 -12.04 -10.44
C ALA A 237 -3.81 -11.21 -11.25
N ALA A 238 -4.43 -10.19 -10.64
CA ALA A 238 -5.43 -9.36 -11.30
C ALA A 238 -5.45 -7.92 -10.76
N THR A 239 -5.80 -6.96 -11.61
CA THR A 239 -5.96 -5.55 -11.23
C THR A 239 -7.40 -5.23 -10.83
N SER A 240 -7.59 -4.70 -9.62
CA SER A 240 -8.91 -4.36 -9.08
C SER A 240 -8.81 -3.20 -8.08
N PRO A 241 -9.79 -2.29 -8.03
CA PRO A 241 -9.82 -1.25 -6.99
C PRO A 241 -9.97 -1.84 -5.59
N ASN A 242 -10.57 -3.04 -5.51
CA ASN A 242 -10.76 -3.78 -4.27
C ASN A 242 -9.62 -4.76 -3.97
N SER A 243 -8.55 -4.82 -4.78
CA SER A 243 -7.38 -5.61 -4.41
C SER A 243 -6.71 -4.93 -3.21
N PRO A 244 -6.54 -5.64 -2.08
CA PRO A 244 -5.91 -5.05 -0.91
C PRO A 244 -4.39 -4.98 -1.06
N GLY A 245 -3.81 -5.64 -2.08
CA GLY A 245 -2.36 -5.70 -2.28
C GLY A 245 -1.61 -6.46 -1.19
N VAL A 246 -2.32 -7.24 -0.38
CA VAL A 246 -1.74 -7.99 0.73
C VAL A 246 -1.09 -9.25 0.19
N MET A 247 0.22 -9.37 0.39
CA MET A 247 0.98 -10.55 0.00
C MET A 247 0.99 -11.59 1.12
N ALA A 248 0.81 -12.87 0.78
CA ALA A 248 1.00 -13.96 1.74
C ALA A 248 2.48 -14.31 1.89
N MET A 249 2.89 -14.87 3.05
CA MET A 249 4.27 -15.33 3.26
C MET A 249 4.75 -16.32 2.17
N ALA A 250 3.87 -17.22 1.72
CA ALA A 250 4.19 -18.16 0.65
C ALA A 250 4.43 -17.45 -0.70
N ASP A 251 3.61 -16.44 -1.01
CA ASP A 251 3.80 -15.62 -2.20
C ASP A 251 5.11 -14.82 -2.12
N TYR A 252 5.45 -14.25 -0.96
CA TYR A 252 6.73 -13.56 -0.78
C TYR A 252 7.91 -14.51 -0.98
N ARG A 253 7.87 -15.68 -0.34
CA ARG A 253 8.90 -16.71 -0.53
C ARG A 253 9.05 -17.13 -1.99
N ASP A 254 7.95 -17.49 -2.65
CA ASP A 254 8.01 -18.13 -3.97
C ASP A 254 8.15 -17.12 -5.11
N LYS A 255 7.40 -16.01 -5.04
CA LYS A 255 7.36 -15.01 -6.11
C LYS A 255 8.44 -13.95 -5.98
N VAL A 256 8.87 -13.59 -4.76
CA VAL A 256 9.89 -12.56 -4.54
C VAL A 256 11.24 -13.21 -4.25
N LEU A 257 11.35 -13.95 -3.14
CA LEU A 257 12.65 -14.43 -2.66
C LEU A 257 13.27 -15.48 -3.60
N GLU A 258 12.57 -16.59 -3.85
CA GLU A 258 13.08 -17.69 -4.67
C GLU A 258 13.35 -17.26 -6.11
N LYS A 259 12.42 -16.49 -6.70
CA LYS A 259 12.48 -16.13 -8.12
C LYS A 259 13.41 -14.94 -8.42
N HIS A 260 13.42 -13.92 -7.56
CA HIS A 260 14.11 -12.66 -7.86
C HIS A 260 15.28 -12.37 -6.92
N VAL A 261 15.18 -12.65 -5.62
CA VAL A 261 16.26 -12.36 -4.67
C VAL A 261 17.37 -13.41 -4.70
N LYS A 262 17.02 -14.71 -4.80
CA LYS A 262 17.98 -15.81 -4.84
C LYS A 262 19.04 -15.69 -5.94
N PRO A 263 18.68 -15.29 -7.18
CA PRO A 263 19.69 -15.00 -8.20
C PRO A 263 20.72 -13.95 -7.77
N TRP A 264 20.34 -12.97 -6.96
CA TRP A 264 21.25 -11.91 -6.50
C TRP A 264 22.31 -12.40 -5.51
N LEU A 265 22.08 -13.54 -4.86
CA LEU A 265 23.00 -14.14 -3.90
C LEU A 265 24.16 -14.87 -4.58
N ARG A 266 24.08 -15.12 -5.90
CA ARG A 266 25.08 -15.90 -6.64
C ARG A 266 26.03 -14.96 -7.42
N PRO A 267 27.35 -14.99 -7.14
CA PRO A 267 28.33 -14.17 -7.86
C PRO A 267 28.31 -14.41 -9.38
N SER A 268 28.05 -15.65 -9.83
CA SER A 268 28.10 -16.07 -11.24
C SER A 268 26.97 -15.53 -12.13
N VAL A 269 25.97 -14.87 -11.57
CA VAL A 269 24.87 -14.19 -12.31
C VAL A 269 24.92 -12.66 -12.13
N GLY A 270 26.07 -12.12 -11.74
CA GLY A 270 26.28 -10.67 -11.58
C GLY A 270 25.89 -10.12 -10.20
N GLY A 271 25.81 -10.97 -9.17
CA GLY A 271 25.64 -10.53 -7.78
C GLY A 271 26.85 -9.73 -7.30
N PRO A 272 26.77 -8.41 -7.04
CA PRO A 272 27.97 -7.58 -6.94
C PRO A 272 28.68 -7.66 -5.58
N GLN A 273 28.01 -8.09 -4.52
CA GLN A 273 28.49 -8.01 -3.15
C GLN A 273 27.53 -8.78 -2.24
N SER A 274 28.01 -9.27 -1.10
CA SER A 274 27.12 -9.68 -0.01
C SER A 274 26.29 -8.46 0.40
N PHE A 275 24.97 -8.60 0.37
CA PHE A 275 24.05 -7.53 0.76
C PHE A 275 23.28 -7.94 2.01
N ILE A 276 22.57 -6.97 2.59
CA ILE A 276 21.63 -7.17 3.69
C ILE A 276 20.29 -6.62 3.22
N LEU A 277 19.24 -7.44 3.27
CA LEU A 277 17.90 -7.01 2.90
C LEU A 277 17.22 -6.34 4.09
N GLU A 278 16.84 -5.07 3.95
CA GLU A 278 15.91 -4.41 4.88
C GLU A 278 14.47 -4.69 4.44
N GLU A 279 13.63 -5.10 5.38
CA GLU A 279 12.22 -5.44 5.16
C GLU A 279 11.29 -4.67 6.10
N ASP A 280 10.05 -4.47 5.66
CA ASP A 280 9.00 -3.88 6.49
C ASP A 280 8.62 -4.81 7.66
N ALA A 281 8.78 -4.31 8.89
CA ALA A 281 8.43 -5.03 10.12
C ALA A 281 6.91 -5.30 10.25
N GLU A 282 6.08 -4.45 9.63
CA GLU A 282 4.62 -4.51 9.74
C GLU A 282 4.00 -5.38 8.64
N SER A 283 4.77 -5.76 7.61
CA SER A 283 4.30 -6.68 6.57
C SER A 283 4.30 -8.11 7.11
N PHE A 284 3.09 -8.67 7.27
CA PHE A 284 2.92 -10.07 7.64
C PHE A 284 3.63 -11.03 6.67
N ALA A 285 3.77 -10.63 5.39
CA ALA A 285 4.43 -11.41 4.35
C ALA A 285 5.91 -11.69 4.66
N HIS A 286 6.58 -10.81 5.40
CA HIS A 286 7.99 -10.99 5.79
C HIS A 286 8.15 -11.85 7.06
N GLY A 287 7.04 -12.15 7.74
CA GLY A 287 6.98 -13.10 8.84
C GLY A 287 7.48 -12.58 10.20
N ALA A 288 7.72 -11.27 10.35
CA ALA A 288 8.18 -10.65 11.60
C ALA A 288 7.28 -11.00 12.82
N LEU A 289 5.97 -11.16 12.57
CA LEU A 289 4.97 -11.44 13.59
C LEU A 289 4.49 -12.91 13.60
N SER A 290 5.12 -13.80 12.81
CA SER A 290 4.68 -15.19 12.67
C SER A 290 5.48 -16.14 13.56
N LYS A 291 4.78 -17.04 14.25
CA LYS A 291 5.41 -18.16 15.00
C LYS A 291 5.94 -19.26 14.07
N ALA A 292 5.33 -19.43 12.90
CA ALA A 292 5.75 -20.35 11.87
C ALA A 292 6.13 -19.54 10.64
N ASN A 293 7.43 -19.35 10.43
CA ASN A 293 7.94 -18.41 9.46
C ASN A 293 8.70 -19.14 8.33
N PRO A 294 7.99 -19.61 7.27
CA PRO A 294 8.62 -20.25 6.12
C PRO A 294 9.55 -19.28 5.35
N VAL A 295 9.36 -17.98 5.51
CA VAL A 295 10.23 -16.94 4.92
C VAL A 295 11.56 -16.90 5.64
N GLN A 296 11.57 -16.94 6.98
CA GLN A 296 12.79 -17.01 7.78
C GLN A 296 13.58 -18.29 7.50
N GLN A 297 12.91 -19.44 7.46
CA GLN A 297 13.55 -20.72 7.11
C GLN A 297 14.21 -20.66 5.73
N TRP A 298 13.53 -20.02 4.76
CA TRP A 298 14.10 -19.83 3.43
C TRP A 298 15.35 -18.94 3.47
N LYS A 299 15.33 -17.83 4.23
CA LYS A 299 16.48 -16.90 4.35
C LYS A 299 17.69 -17.60 4.95
N GLU A 300 17.49 -18.37 6.01
CA GLU A 300 18.53 -19.15 6.67
C GLU A 300 19.14 -20.19 5.72
N LEU A 301 18.31 -20.95 5.00
CA LEU A 301 18.77 -21.96 4.04
C LEU A 301 19.57 -21.37 2.87
N ASN A 302 19.29 -20.14 2.49
CA ASN A 302 19.95 -19.45 1.38
C ASN A 302 20.99 -18.42 1.85
N GLU A 303 21.29 -18.36 3.15
CA GLU A 303 22.27 -17.43 3.75
C GLU A 303 21.97 -15.94 3.45
N LEU A 304 20.69 -15.60 3.27
CA LEU A 304 20.28 -14.20 3.08
C LEU A 304 20.27 -13.49 4.43
N ARG A 305 21.19 -12.55 4.61
CA ARG A 305 21.15 -11.61 5.74
C ARG A 305 20.02 -10.61 5.54
N SER A 306 19.24 -10.39 6.59
CA SER A 306 18.15 -9.41 6.58
C SER A 306 17.95 -8.78 7.94
N HIS A 307 17.35 -7.59 7.98
CA HIS A 307 16.79 -7.01 9.20
C HIS A 307 15.46 -6.32 8.91
N PHE A 308 14.70 -6.07 9.96
CA PHE A 308 13.46 -5.29 9.86
C PHE A 308 13.73 -3.81 10.09
N ASN A 309 13.01 -2.97 9.35
CA ASN A 309 12.99 -1.54 9.54
C ASN A 309 12.31 -1.14 10.87
N CYS A 310 12.39 0.15 11.22
CA CYS A 310 11.57 0.68 12.30
C CYS A 310 10.17 0.96 11.77
N GLY A 311 9.28 -0.03 11.73
CA GLY A 311 7.90 0.11 11.24
C GLY A 311 7.23 1.46 11.59
N GLU A 312 6.38 1.95 10.69
CA GLU A 312 5.77 3.30 10.75
C GLU A 312 6.79 4.47 10.65
N SER A 313 7.93 4.27 9.98
CA SER A 313 8.98 5.28 9.76
C SER A 313 9.29 5.50 8.28
N PRO A 314 8.38 6.12 7.50
CA PRO A 314 8.55 6.30 6.05
C PRO A 314 9.71 7.25 5.71
N ASP A 315 10.16 8.06 6.66
CA ASP A 315 11.35 8.88 6.49
C ASP A 315 12.62 8.04 6.46
N LEU A 316 12.65 6.84 7.05
CA LEU A 316 13.83 5.98 7.14
C LEU A 316 13.91 4.90 6.04
N SER A 317 13.17 5.08 4.94
CA SER A 317 13.31 4.25 3.74
C SER A 317 13.33 5.12 2.48
N PRO A 318 14.25 4.87 1.53
CA PRO A 318 14.28 5.63 0.29
C PRO A 318 13.02 5.35 -0.53
N LEU A 319 12.51 4.12 -0.48
CA LEU A 319 11.29 3.68 -1.16
C LEU A 319 10.01 4.34 -0.65
N ASP A 320 10.08 5.12 0.42
CA ASP A 320 8.96 5.91 0.92
C ASP A 320 9.12 7.42 0.65
N SER A 321 10.33 7.87 0.29
CA SER A 321 10.69 9.29 0.26
C SER A 321 11.20 9.81 -1.09
N VAL A 322 11.63 8.95 -2.03
CA VAL A 322 12.16 9.40 -3.34
C VAL A 322 11.09 9.83 -4.35
N TRP A 323 9.81 9.64 -4.02
CA TRP A 323 8.69 9.95 -4.91
C TRP A 323 8.51 11.45 -5.17
N PRO A 324 7.89 11.84 -6.29
CA PRO A 324 7.46 13.22 -6.54
C PRO A 324 6.51 13.73 -5.46
N ALA A 325 6.34 15.06 -5.40
CA ALA A 325 5.40 15.70 -4.49
C ALA A 325 4.00 15.07 -4.59
N GLY A 326 3.38 14.78 -3.43
CA GLY A 326 2.08 14.11 -3.38
C GLY A 326 2.05 12.64 -3.86
N LYS A 327 3.21 12.03 -4.16
CA LYS A 327 3.35 10.70 -4.75
C LYS A 327 2.57 10.52 -6.07
N GLN A 328 2.41 11.59 -6.83
CA GLN A 328 1.61 11.65 -8.07
C GLN A 328 2.48 11.92 -9.30
N TRP A 329 2.09 11.36 -10.45
CA TRP A 329 2.72 11.64 -11.74
C TRP A 329 1.80 12.43 -12.64
N ARG A 330 2.36 13.46 -13.29
CA ARG A 330 1.74 14.05 -14.47
C ARG A 330 2.10 13.20 -15.67
N MET A 331 1.24 12.25 -16.01
CA MET A 331 1.36 11.44 -17.22
C MET A 331 0.19 11.72 -18.16
N LYS A 332 0.42 11.51 -19.47
CA LYS A 332 -0.70 11.50 -20.43
C LYS A 332 -1.68 10.40 -20.00
N PRO A 333 -3.00 10.66 -20.04
CA PRO A 333 -4.00 9.65 -19.67
C PRO A 333 -3.78 8.34 -20.44
N LEU A 334 -3.85 7.22 -19.72
CA LEU A 334 -3.78 5.91 -20.35
C LEU A 334 -4.99 5.70 -21.26
N LYS A 335 -4.72 5.30 -22.50
CA LYS A 335 -5.77 4.92 -23.46
C LYS A 335 -6.30 3.52 -23.18
N ASP A 336 -5.40 2.61 -22.80
CA ASP A 336 -5.69 1.22 -22.51
C ASP A 336 -5.59 0.94 -21.01
N TRP A 337 -6.58 0.23 -20.50
CA TRP A 337 -6.79 -0.03 -19.06
C TRP A 337 -6.68 -1.51 -18.71
N ASP A 338 -6.13 -2.31 -19.62
CA ASP A 338 -5.82 -3.70 -19.38
C ASP A 338 -4.62 -3.85 -18.43
N GLU A 339 -4.48 -5.03 -17.85
CA GLU A 339 -3.46 -5.32 -16.86
C GLU A 339 -2.01 -5.13 -17.36
N ALA A 340 -1.73 -5.42 -18.63
CA ALA A 340 -0.39 -5.27 -19.18
C ALA A 340 -0.05 -3.78 -19.32
N SER A 341 -0.99 -2.97 -19.82
CA SER A 341 -0.83 -1.52 -19.94
C SER A 341 -0.62 -0.84 -18.58
N LEU A 342 -1.40 -1.22 -17.56
CA LEU A 342 -1.25 -0.67 -16.21
C LEU A 342 0.09 -1.06 -15.57
N ARG A 343 0.54 -2.32 -15.74
CA ARG A 343 1.85 -2.75 -15.25
C ARG A 343 2.99 -2.04 -15.97
N GLU A 344 2.89 -1.82 -17.28
CA GLU A 344 3.91 -1.09 -18.02
C GLU A 344 3.96 0.39 -17.61
N ALA A 345 2.81 1.01 -17.34
CA ALA A 345 2.76 2.35 -16.76
C ALA A 345 3.49 2.42 -15.42
N ALA A 346 3.25 1.46 -14.52
CA ALA A 346 3.97 1.37 -13.24
C ALA A 346 5.47 1.12 -13.43
N ARG A 347 5.87 0.24 -14.36
CA ARG A 347 7.29 0.02 -14.71
C ARG A 347 7.94 1.29 -15.25
N LYS A 348 7.24 2.03 -16.09
CA LYS A 348 7.72 3.30 -16.62
C LYS A 348 7.93 4.31 -15.49
N ALA A 349 6.95 4.50 -14.60
CA ALA A 349 7.14 5.38 -13.45
C ALA A 349 8.26 4.91 -12.51
N TRP A 350 8.44 3.60 -12.33
CA TRP A 350 9.56 3.06 -11.55
C TRP A 350 10.92 3.37 -12.20
N ARG A 351 11.01 3.22 -13.53
CA ARG A 351 12.19 3.64 -14.30
C ARG A 351 12.42 5.13 -14.14
N ASP A 352 11.37 5.94 -14.28
CA ASP A 352 11.37 7.40 -14.33
C ASP A 352 11.62 8.09 -12.97
N VAL A 353 11.13 7.54 -11.85
CA VAL A 353 11.32 8.18 -10.52
C VAL A 353 12.64 7.85 -9.89
N VAL A 354 13.09 6.61 -10.03
CA VAL A 354 14.43 6.21 -9.64
C VAL A 354 15.34 6.31 -10.88
N LEU A 355 15.18 7.37 -11.68
CA LEU A 355 16.15 7.71 -12.73
C LEU A 355 17.46 8.12 -12.11
N ASP A 356 17.39 8.79 -10.97
CA ASP A 356 18.56 9.25 -10.26
C ASP A 356 19.00 8.22 -9.23
N GLN A 357 19.68 7.18 -9.70
CA GLN A 357 20.39 6.25 -8.82
C GLN A 357 21.32 7.03 -7.87
N GLU A 358 21.83 8.20 -8.27
CA GLU A 358 22.63 9.06 -7.41
C GLU A 358 21.84 9.60 -6.23
N ARG A 359 20.56 9.98 -6.43
CA ARG A 359 19.70 10.36 -5.30
C ARG A 359 19.51 9.22 -4.30
N VAL A 360 19.40 7.98 -4.76
CA VAL A 360 19.36 6.81 -3.86
C VAL A 360 20.72 6.62 -3.17
N ASN A 361 21.83 6.75 -3.90
CA ASN A 361 23.17 6.62 -3.35
C ASN A 361 23.42 7.64 -2.23
N VAL A 362 23.13 8.92 -2.50
CA VAL A 362 23.17 10.01 -1.52
C VAL A 362 22.29 9.65 -0.32
N TRP A 363 21.06 9.20 -0.54
CA TRP A 363 20.17 8.79 0.55
C TRP A 363 20.78 7.70 1.43
N VAL A 364 21.39 6.68 0.82
CA VAL A 364 22.04 5.58 1.54
C VAL A 364 23.27 6.08 2.31
N GLU A 365 24.06 6.98 1.73
CA GLU A 365 25.24 7.57 2.37
C GLU A 365 24.87 8.45 3.57
N PHE A 366 23.77 9.18 3.50
CA PHE A 366 23.26 10.03 4.59
C PHE A 366 22.48 9.26 5.67
N MET A 367 22.31 7.94 5.54
CA MET A 367 21.54 7.18 6.54
C MET A 367 22.09 7.33 7.96
N PRO A 368 23.40 7.23 8.25
CA PRO A 368 23.94 7.45 9.60
C PRO A 368 23.52 8.80 10.20
N GLU A 369 23.63 9.89 9.44
CA GLU A 369 23.24 11.23 9.86
C GLU A 369 21.74 11.32 10.13
N ARG A 370 20.93 10.63 9.32
CA ARG A 370 19.48 10.56 9.52
C ARG A 370 19.11 9.79 10.78
N LEU A 371 19.79 8.68 11.06
CA LEU A 371 19.60 7.96 12.33
C LEU A 371 20.04 8.81 13.52
N MET A 372 21.13 9.57 13.40
CA MET A 372 21.56 10.50 14.44
C MET A 372 20.50 11.58 14.68
N ALA A 373 19.92 12.15 13.62
CA ALA A 373 18.83 13.12 13.73
C ALA A 373 17.57 12.52 14.39
N VAL A 374 17.28 11.23 14.18
CA VAL A 374 16.23 10.52 14.94
C VAL A 374 16.58 10.50 16.43
N VAL A 375 17.83 10.18 16.80
CA VAL A 375 18.26 10.14 18.20
C VAL A 375 18.19 11.53 18.83
N ASP A 376 18.73 12.54 18.17
CA ASP A 376 18.85 13.91 18.67
C ASP A 376 17.49 14.60 18.81
N SER A 377 16.57 14.33 17.89
CA SER A 377 15.19 14.82 17.96
C SER A 377 14.32 14.05 18.95
N GLY A 378 14.87 13.04 19.63
CA GLY A 378 14.12 12.15 20.50
C GLY A 378 13.03 11.38 19.75
N GLY A 379 13.27 11.00 18.49
CA GLY A 379 12.42 10.10 17.73
C GLY A 379 11.45 10.75 16.74
N LYS A 380 11.55 12.06 16.48
CA LYS A 380 10.69 12.74 15.49
C LYS A 380 10.98 12.25 14.06
N LEU A 381 10.10 12.55 13.12
CA LEU A 381 10.37 12.32 11.70
C LEU A 381 11.51 13.24 11.23
N VAL A 382 12.42 12.72 10.43
CA VAL A 382 13.53 13.47 9.85
C VAL A 382 13.12 13.94 8.46
N SER A 383 13.34 15.23 8.19
CA SER A 383 13.11 15.81 6.86
C SER A 383 14.05 15.20 5.82
N TRP A 384 13.66 15.33 4.55
CA TRP A 384 14.54 15.05 3.42
C TRP A 384 15.18 16.36 2.95
#